data_AF-A0A364LK31-F1
#
_entry.id   AF-A0A364LK31-F1
#
_cell.length_a   1.000
_cell.length_b   1.000
_cell.length_c   1.000
_cell.angle_alpha   90.00
_cell.angle_beta   90.00
_cell.angle_gamma   90.00
#
_symmetry.space_group_name_H-M   'P 1'
#
loop_
_entity.id
_entity.type
_entity.pdbx_description
1 polymer ?
#
loop_
_entity_poly.entity_id
_entity_poly.type
_entity_poly.pdbx_seq_one_letter_code
_entity_poly.pdbx_strand_id
1 'polypeptide(L)'
;MNQALTSLMTRLKSQLEELNTEQLALKEKIRTLDKAALLIKSRLLDALKIPACILPEQEISRLHFIISEQQKHDDLQNQKMDYEKLLFSYQESHLRLSTELKLLRKYQDRREQNEKKTLQLVLEKEMDDWALQKDSAKLSSK
;
A
#
# COMPACT_ATOMS: atom_id res chain seq x y z
N MET A 1 -28.80 3.00 -4.10
CA MET A 1 -27.33 2.87 -3.98
C MET A 1 -27.00 1.44 -3.53
N ASN A 2 -26.10 0.73 -4.21
CA ASN A 2 -25.80 -0.67 -3.85
C ASN A 2 -24.95 -0.75 -2.56
N GLN A 3 -25.58 -1.13 -1.45
CA GLN A 3 -24.93 -1.23 -0.13
C GLN A 3 -23.76 -2.22 -0.13
N ALA A 4 -23.82 -3.28 -0.93
CA ALA A 4 -22.74 -4.26 -1.01
C ALA A 4 -21.47 -3.69 -1.66
N LEU A 5 -21.63 -2.94 -2.76
CA LEU A 5 -20.50 -2.33 -3.48
C LEU A 5 -19.79 -1.26 -2.62
N THR A 6 -20.59 -0.41 -1.97
CA THR A 6 -20.07 0.63 -1.07
C THR A 6 -19.33 0.01 0.12
N SER A 7 -19.90 -1.02 0.75
CA SER A 7 -19.24 -1.77 1.84
C SER A 7 -17.91 -2.36 1.41
N LEU A 8 -17.85 -2.97 0.22
CA LEU A 8 -16.62 -3.57 -0.32
C LEU A 8 -15.55 -2.50 -0.61
N MET A 9 -15.94 -1.36 -1.19
CA MET A 9 -15.01 -0.25 -1.42
C MET A 9 -14.49 0.36 -0.11
N THR A 10 -15.33 0.49 0.92
CA THR A 10 -14.91 0.95 2.25
C THR A 10 -13.91 -0.02 2.88
N ARG A 11 -14.16 -1.32 2.78
CA ARG A 11 -13.24 -2.35 3.26
C ARG A 11 -11.89 -2.27 2.56
N LEU A 12 -11.87 -2.15 1.22
CA LEU A 12 -10.62 -2.01 0.46
C LEU A 12 -9.84 -0.73 0.83
N LYS A 13 -10.52 0.37 1.17
CA LYS A 13 -9.88 1.58 1.68
C LYS A 13 -9.21 1.32 3.04
N SER A 14 -9.92 0.69 3.98
CA SER A 14 -9.35 0.32 5.29
C SER A 14 -8.10 -0.53 5.13
N GLN A 15 -8.15 -1.55 4.28
CA GLN A 15 -7.01 -2.42 4.01
C GLN A 15 -5.82 -1.64 3.40
N LEU A 16 -6.07 -0.68 2.52
CA LEU A 16 -5.00 0.18 1.98
C LEU A 16 -4.39 1.10 3.04
N GLU A 17 -5.21 1.64 3.94
CA GLU A 17 -4.75 2.46 5.06
C GLU A 17 -3.89 1.64 6.02
N GLU A 18 -4.36 0.48 6.45
CA GLU A 18 -3.62 -0.49 7.27
C GLU A 18 -2.27 -0.82 6.63
N LEU A 19 -2.29 -1.24 5.37
CA LEU A 19 -1.07 -1.60 4.64
C LEU A 19 -0.09 -0.42 4.51
N ASN A 20 -0.58 0.81 4.35
CA ASN A 20 0.27 2.00 4.33
C ASN A 20 0.94 2.25 5.69
N THR A 21 0.21 2.04 6.79
CA THR A 21 0.81 2.15 8.14
C THR A 21 1.89 1.09 8.36
N GLU A 22 1.65 -0.15 7.92
CA GLU A 22 2.62 -1.24 8.01
C GLU A 22 3.88 -0.97 7.16
N GLN A 23 3.72 -0.45 5.94
CA GLN A 23 4.84 -0.05 5.10
C GLN A 23 5.69 1.06 5.72
N LEU A 24 5.06 2.05 6.35
CA LEU A 24 5.78 3.11 7.05
C LEU A 24 6.57 2.55 8.24
N ALA A 25 5.95 1.66 9.02
CA ALA A 25 6.63 0.99 10.14
C ALA A 25 7.83 0.16 9.66
N LEU A 26 7.70 -0.58 8.56
CA LEU A 26 8.81 -1.35 7.97
C LEU A 26 9.95 -0.47 7.48
N LYS A 27 9.64 0.64 6.79
CA LYS A 27 10.65 1.60 6.35
C LYS A 27 11.43 2.18 7.52
N GLU A 28 10.78 2.45 8.64
CA GLU A 28 11.49 2.92 9.83
C GLU A 28 12.37 1.84 10.44
N LYS A 29 11.91 0.59 10.52
CA LYS A 29 12.76 -0.55 10.95
C LYS A 29 14.00 -0.72 10.08
N ILE A 30 13.85 -0.64 8.77
CA ILE A 30 14.98 -0.70 7.82
C ILE A 30 15.98 0.43 8.10
N ARG A 31 15.49 1.67 8.29
CA ARG A 31 16.36 2.81 8.63
C ARG A 31 17.09 2.62 9.95
N THR A 32 16.44 2.04 10.97
CA THR A 32 17.10 1.78 12.25
C THR A 32 18.21 0.73 12.11
N LEU A 33 17.98 -0.32 11.30
CA LEU A 33 18.99 -1.34 11.02
C LEU A 33 20.16 -0.75 10.23
N ASP A 34 19.90 0.11 9.25
CA ASP A 34 20.95 0.80 8.49
C ASP A 34 21.84 1.66 9.39
N LYS A 35 21.24 2.42 10.31
CA LYS A 35 21.99 3.21 11.30
C LYS A 35 22.85 2.33 12.19
N ALA A 36 22.29 1.23 12.69
CA ALA A 36 23.03 0.27 13.53
C ALA A 36 24.20 -0.38 12.76
N ALA A 37 23.97 -0.82 11.53
CA ALA A 37 25.00 -1.41 10.68
C ALA A 37 26.13 -0.41 10.38
N LEU A 38 25.79 0.86 10.13
CA LEU A 38 26.77 1.92 9.87
C LEU A 38 27.64 2.19 11.11
N LEU A 39 27.05 2.18 12.31
CA LEU A 39 27.80 2.29 13.57
C LEU A 39 28.78 1.12 13.76
N ILE A 40 28.34 -0.12 13.54
CA ILE A 40 29.22 -1.30 13.64
C ILE A 40 30.36 -1.20 12.62
N LYS A 41 30.04 -0.82 11.38
CA LYS A 41 31.05 -0.63 10.32
C LYS A 41 32.09 0.41 10.70
N SER A 42 31.70 1.51 11.35
CA SER A 42 32.64 2.52 11.84
C SER A 42 33.59 1.96 12.91
N ARG A 43 33.07 1.18 13.87
CA ARG A 43 33.88 0.53 14.92
C ARG A 43 34.85 -0.50 14.35
N LEU A 44 34.41 -1.28 13.37
CA LEU A 44 35.26 -2.23 12.64
C LEU A 44 36.41 -1.52 11.94
N LEU A 45 36.13 -0.43 11.23
CA LEU A 45 37.16 0.37 10.57
C LEU A 45 38.18 0.91 11.57
N ASP A 46 37.74 1.37 12.73
CA ASP A 46 38.64 1.86 13.77
C ASP A 46 39.50 0.74 14.38
N ALA A 47 38.93 -0.44 14.62
CA ALA A 47 39.68 -1.60 15.11
C ALA A 47 40.71 -2.13 14.08
N LEU A 48 40.39 -2.04 12.79
CA LEU A 48 41.28 -2.45 11.69
C LEU A 48 42.44 -1.47 11.45
N LYS A 49 42.31 -0.19 11.84
CA LYS A 49 43.41 0.78 11.79
C LYS A 49 44.52 0.48 12.81
N ILE A 50 44.19 -0.23 13.88
CA ILE A 50 45.16 -0.59 14.91
C ILE A 50 46.11 -1.65 14.30
N PRO A 51 47.43 -1.43 14.33
CA PRO A 51 48.40 -2.42 13.85
C PRO A 51 48.34 -3.69 14.71
N ALA A 52 48.77 -4.81 14.14
CA ALA A 52 48.79 -6.09 14.86
C ALA A 52 49.65 -6.01 16.13
N CYS A 53 49.15 -6.58 17.23
CA CYS A 53 49.90 -6.61 18.48
C CYS A 53 50.90 -7.77 18.50
N ILE A 54 52.08 -7.53 19.05
CA ILE A 54 53.10 -8.56 19.26
C ILE A 54 52.66 -9.55 20.35
N LEU A 55 51.87 -9.07 21.33
CA LEU A 55 51.35 -9.88 22.41
C LEU A 55 50.18 -10.74 21.91
N PRO A 56 50.32 -12.08 21.86
CA PRO A 56 49.32 -12.95 21.23
C PRO A 56 47.94 -12.86 21.87
N GLU A 57 47.86 -12.76 23.20
CA GLU A 57 46.59 -12.67 23.93
C GLU A 57 45.80 -11.41 23.58
N GLN A 58 46.50 -10.28 23.39
CA GLN A 58 45.89 -9.02 22.98
C GLN A 58 45.45 -9.06 21.52
N GLU A 59 46.24 -9.68 20.64
CA GLU A 59 45.86 -9.85 19.23
C GLU A 59 44.67 -10.80 19.07
N ILE A 60 44.63 -11.91 19.80
CA ILE A 60 43.47 -12.83 19.83
C ILE A 60 42.22 -12.07 20.27
N SER A 61 42.32 -11.26 21.33
CA SER A 61 41.20 -10.45 21.82
C SER A 61 40.72 -9.44 20.78
N ARG A 62 41.64 -8.78 20.07
CA ARG A 62 41.32 -7.85 18.98
C ARG A 62 40.62 -8.55 17.82
N LEU A 63 41.13 -9.71 17.39
CA LEU A 63 40.54 -10.50 16.31
C LEU A 63 39.16 -11.03 16.71
N HIS A 64 38.97 -11.50 17.94
CA HIS A 64 37.65 -11.90 18.45
C HIS A 64 36.65 -10.75 18.42
N PHE A 65 37.07 -9.54 18.82
CA PHE A 65 36.22 -8.36 18.72
C PHE A 65 35.81 -8.09 17.26
N ILE A 66 36.77 -8.10 16.32
CA ILE A 66 36.51 -7.86 14.90
C ILE A 66 35.53 -8.91 14.34
N ILE A 67 35.76 -10.19 14.62
CA ILE A 67 34.88 -11.28 14.17
C ILE A 67 33.47 -11.11 14.76
N SER A 68 33.34 -10.81 16.05
CA SER A 68 32.05 -10.63 16.70
C SER A 68 31.27 -9.44 16.13
N GLU A 69 31.92 -8.31 15.90
CA GLU A 69 31.27 -7.14 15.30
C GLU A 69 30.91 -7.39 13.83
N GLN A 70 31.75 -8.12 13.07
CA GLN A 70 31.44 -8.52 11.70
C GLN A 70 30.20 -9.42 11.64
N GLN A 71 30.10 -10.41 12.52
CA GLN A 71 28.93 -11.28 12.62
C GLN A 71 27.65 -10.48 12.91
N LYS A 72 27.71 -9.54 13.87
CA LYS A 72 26.57 -8.67 14.17
C LYS A 72 26.19 -7.80 12.97
N HIS A 73 27.16 -7.27 12.23
CA HIS A 73 26.88 -6.51 11.02
C HIS A 73 26.14 -7.36 9.99
N ASP A 74 26.59 -8.60 9.77
CA ASP A 74 25.99 -9.50 8.79
C ASP A 74 24.58 -9.94 9.20
N ASP A 75 24.35 -10.16 10.50
CA ASP A 75 23.01 -10.40 11.06
C ASP A 75 22.05 -9.22 10.80
N LEU A 76 22.51 -7.98 11.01
CA LEU A 76 21.72 -6.78 10.72
C LEU A 76 21.40 -6.65 9.23
N GLN A 77 22.35 -6.98 8.34
CA GLN A 77 22.12 -6.98 6.90
C GLN A 77 21.10 -8.05 6.47
N ASN A 78 21.17 -9.24 7.06
CA ASN A 78 20.20 -10.30 6.80
C ASN A 78 18.79 -9.88 7.24
N GLN A 79 18.65 -9.33 8.45
CA GLN A 79 17.37 -8.80 8.94
C GLN A 79 16.83 -7.68 8.05
N LYS A 80 17.71 -6.78 7.59
CA LYS A 80 17.33 -5.72 6.65
C LYS A 80 16.78 -6.29 5.36
N MET A 81 17.48 -7.25 4.76
CA MET A 81 17.06 -7.90 3.52
C MET A 81 15.68 -8.56 3.68
N ASP A 82 15.41 -9.19 4.83
CA ASP A 82 14.11 -9.80 5.10
C ASP A 82 12.99 -8.75 5.21
N TYR A 83 13.24 -7.62 5.85
CA TYR A 83 12.29 -6.51 5.88
C TYR A 83 12.11 -5.85 4.51
N GLU A 84 13.14 -5.77 3.67
CA GLU A 84 13.03 -5.26 2.30
C GLU A 84 12.18 -6.17 1.42
N LYS A 85 12.33 -7.49 1.54
CA LYS A 85 11.46 -8.48 0.87
C LYS A 85 9.99 -8.32 1.31
N LEU A 86 9.76 -8.15 2.60
CA LEU A 86 8.41 -7.92 3.13
C LEU A 86 7.83 -6.58 2.67
N LEU A 87 8.64 -5.53 2.63
CA LEU A 87 8.22 -4.23 2.11
C LEU A 87 7.83 -4.33 0.62
N PHE A 88 8.58 -5.09 -0.16
CA PHE A 88 8.27 -5.34 -1.57
C PHE A 88 6.92 -6.05 -1.74
N SER A 89 6.65 -7.11 -0.96
CA SER A 89 5.36 -7.81 -1.04
C SER A 89 4.17 -6.94 -0.63
N TYR A 90 4.37 -6.03 0.34
CA TYR A 90 3.36 -5.03 0.67
C TYR A 90 3.17 -4.00 -0.43
N GLN A 91 4.22 -3.58 -1.13
CA GLN A 91 4.08 -2.67 -2.28
C GLN A 91 3.30 -3.31 -3.44
N GLU A 92 3.52 -4.59 -3.72
CA GLU A 92 2.74 -5.34 -4.70
C GLU A 92 1.26 -5.43 -4.29
N SER A 93 1.01 -5.75 -3.01
CA SER A 93 -0.34 -5.82 -2.45
C SER A 93 -1.06 -4.47 -2.51
N HIS A 94 -0.35 -3.37 -2.22
CA HIS A 94 -0.87 -2.01 -2.33
C HIS A 94 -1.29 -1.69 -3.78
N LEU A 95 -0.42 -2.00 -4.74
CA LEU A 95 -0.69 -1.77 -6.15
C LEU A 95 -1.93 -2.54 -6.60
N ARG A 96 -2.04 -3.82 -6.21
CA ARG A 96 -3.20 -4.66 -6.51
C ARG A 96 -4.49 -4.06 -5.94
N LEU A 97 -4.54 -3.80 -4.64
CA LEU A 97 -5.74 -3.26 -3.97
C LEU A 97 -6.14 -1.89 -4.52
N SER A 98 -5.16 -1.02 -4.81
CA SER A 98 -5.39 0.29 -5.43
C SER A 98 -6.02 0.15 -6.83
N THR A 99 -5.55 -0.83 -7.60
CA THR A 99 -6.08 -1.11 -8.95
C THR A 99 -7.51 -1.66 -8.87
N GLU A 100 -7.77 -2.60 -7.97
CA GLU A 100 -9.12 -3.14 -7.71
C GLU A 100 -10.09 -2.04 -7.30
N LEU A 101 -9.69 -1.15 -6.39
CA LEU A 101 -10.49 -0.02 -5.95
C LEU A 101 -10.79 0.95 -7.09
N LYS A 102 -9.81 1.23 -7.95
CA LYS A 102 -9.99 2.09 -9.14
C LYS A 102 -10.98 1.48 -10.13
N LEU A 103 -10.96 0.15 -10.32
CA LEU A 103 -11.93 -0.55 -11.17
C LEU A 103 -13.34 -0.47 -10.60
N LEU A 104 -13.50 -0.66 -9.28
CA LEU A 104 -14.79 -0.58 -8.61
C LEU A 104 -15.38 0.83 -8.69
N ARG A 105 -14.56 1.89 -8.55
CA ARG A 105 -15.00 3.27 -8.78
C ARG A 105 -15.54 3.46 -10.20
N LYS A 106 -14.79 3.03 -11.23
CA LYS A 106 -15.26 3.11 -12.62
C LYS A 106 -16.57 2.34 -12.85
N TYR A 107 -16.73 1.20 -12.20
CA TYR A 107 -17.96 0.43 -12.26
C TYR A 107 -19.13 1.18 -11.62
N GLN A 108 -18.92 1.76 -10.44
CA GLN A 108 -19.91 2.60 -9.76
C GLN A 108 -20.32 3.79 -10.64
N ASP A 109 -19.35 4.52 -11.20
CA ASP A 109 -19.61 5.70 -12.05
C ASP A 109 -20.45 5.33 -13.28
N ARG A 110 -20.11 4.23 -13.96
CA ARG A 110 -20.88 3.73 -15.11
C ARG A 110 -22.30 3.37 -14.73
N ARG A 111 -22.48 2.72 -13.57
CA ARG A 111 -23.80 2.34 -13.08
C ARG A 111 -24.65 3.58 -12.77
N GLU A 112 -24.09 4.56 -12.08
CA GLU A 112 -24.79 5.82 -11.77
C GLU A 112 -25.17 6.59 -13.04
N GLN A 113 -24.30 6.60 -14.06
CA GLN A 113 -24.63 7.19 -15.36
C GLN A 113 -25.77 6.45 -16.07
N ASN A 114 -25.76 5.11 -16.03
CA ASN A 114 -26.82 4.31 -16.62
C ASN A 114 -28.15 4.51 -15.90
N GLU A 115 -28.16 4.53 -14.56
CA GLU A 115 -29.35 4.79 -13.75
C GLU A 115 -29.94 6.17 -14.07
N LYS A 116 -29.10 7.21 -14.20
CA LYS A 116 -29.54 8.55 -14.63
C LYS A 116 -30.17 8.56 -16.01
N LYS A 117 -29.54 7.89 -16.99
CA LYS A 117 -30.08 7.79 -18.36
C LYS A 117 -31.41 7.05 -18.39
N THR A 118 -31.54 5.96 -17.64
CA THR A 118 -32.82 5.22 -17.56
C THR A 118 -33.92 6.05 -16.92
N LEU A 119 -33.62 6.83 -15.89
CA LEU A 119 -34.60 7.73 -15.26
C LEU A 119 -35.04 8.84 -16.22
N GLN A 120 -34.11 9.42 -16.99
CA GLN A 120 -34.43 10.40 -18.03
C GLN A 120 -35.38 9.82 -19.09
N LEU A 121 -35.08 8.63 -19.60
CA LEU A 121 -35.93 7.96 -20.61
C LEU A 121 -37.33 7.64 -20.08
N VAL A 122 -37.45 7.29 -18.79
CA VAL A 122 -38.76 7.05 -18.15
C VAL A 122 -39.54 8.36 -18.04
N LEU A 123 -38.90 9.44 -17.58
CA LEU A 123 -39.53 10.76 -17.47
C LEU A 123 -39.97 11.30 -18.84
N GLU A 124 -39.14 11.15 -19.87
CA GLU A 124 -39.47 11.55 -21.25
C GLU A 124 -40.71 10.80 -21.75
N LYS A 125 -40.77 9.48 -21.56
CA LYS A 125 -41.94 8.67 -21.92
C LYS A 125 -43.19 9.08 -21.16
N GLU A 126 -43.09 9.30 -19.85
CA GLU A 126 -44.22 9.75 -19.04
C GLU A 126 -44.76 11.12 -19.51
N MET A 127 -43.87 12.03 -19.91
CA MET A 127 -44.24 13.32 -20.51
C MET A 127 -44.94 13.15 -21.86
N ASP A 128 -44.41 12.30 -22.73
CA ASP A 128 -45.00 12.02 -24.04
C ASP A 128 -46.39 11.38 -23.90
N ASP A 129 -46.54 10.39 -23.00
CA ASP A 129 -47.82 9.74 -22.71
C ASP A 129 -48.84 10.74 -22.15
N TRP A 130 -48.42 11.65 -21.27
CA TRP A 130 -49.28 12.70 -20.73
C TRP A 130 -49.73 13.69 -21.83
N ALA A 131 -48.84 14.07 -22.75
CA ALA A 131 -49.18 14.92 -23.88
C ALA A 131 -50.24 14.26 -24.78
N LEU A 132 -50.06 12.97 -25.10
CA LEU A 132 -51.01 12.18 -25.90
C LEU A 132 -52.38 12.03 -25.22
N GLN A 133 -52.41 11.83 -23.89
CA GLN A 133 -53.67 11.80 -23.13
C GLN A 133 -54.40 13.14 -23.17
N LYS A 134 -53.68 14.27 -23.10
CA LYS A 134 -54.30 15.60 -23.20
C LYS A 134 -54.89 15.88 -24.58
N ASP A 135 -54.21 15.47 -25.64
CA ASP A 135 -54.67 15.74 -27.00
C ASP A 135 -55.84 14.82 -27.40
N SER A 136 -55.85 13.57 -26.93
CA SER A 136 -57.01 12.67 -27.08
C SER A 136 -58.23 13.14 -26.27
N ALA A 137 -58.05 13.69 -25.06
CA ALA A 137 -59.15 14.26 -24.28
C ALA A 137 -59.78 15.50 -24.94
N LYS A 138 -58.99 16.33 -25.63
CA LYS A 138 -59.51 17.47 -26.41
C LYS A 138 -60.29 17.05 -27.65
N LEU A 139 -59.91 15.93 -28.27
CA LEU A 139 -60.58 15.37 -29.45
C LEU A 139 -61.91 14.67 -29.11
N SER A 140 -62.04 14.11 -27.90
CA SER A 140 -63.26 13.47 -27.38
C SER A 140 -64.34 14.47 -26.90
N SER A 141 -63.97 15.74 -26.71
CA SER A 141 -64.84 16.82 -26.21
C SER A 141 -65.51 17.66 -27.32
N LYS A 142 -65.43 17.24 -28.58
CA LYS A 142 -66.11 17.85 -29.74
C LYS A 142 -67.11 16.88 -30.32
#